data_AF-A0A348N8A4-F1
#
_entry.id   AF-A0A348N8A4-F1
#
_cell.length_a   1.000
_cell.length_b   1.000
_cell.length_c   1.000
_cell.angle_alpha   90.00
_cell.angle_beta   90.00
_cell.angle_gamma   90.00
#
_symmetry.space_group_name_H-M   'P 1'
#
loop_
_entity.id
_entity.type
_entity.pdbx_description
1 polymer ?
#
loop_
_entity_poly.entity_id
_entity_poly.type
_entity_poly.pdbx_seq_one_letter_code
_entity_poly.pdbx_strand_id
1 'polypeptide(L)'
;MCDGGSMSWDLYIDKQIAFNVGIGTDKAIRDVAKYEMAWHAEGIKSAFGGSVKLGNKEYVVRPDDCYGYADKNWGSSYTTPWVWLSSNNLYSRISGKKLENSAFVIGGGRPKAGPLEIDNQLLGAFWYEGYPYEFNFTKALTLPKTQFRVVEGKNKVTWKIIQQTPATKIYTSIECPKKEMINNNYETPNGDILHNKLWCGGTGTGYVKIYERAVEDFKLEWKMVDYIEVANCGCEYGE
;
A
#
# COMPACT_ATOMS: atom_id res chain seq x y z
N MET A 1 8.44 -7.08 -16.83
CA MET A 1 9.78 -7.69 -16.76
C MET A 1 9.61 -9.19 -16.63
N CYS A 2 9.24 -9.86 -17.72
CA CYS A 2 9.15 -11.33 -17.80
C CYS A 2 9.88 -11.87 -19.05
N ASP A 3 10.55 -10.98 -19.78
CA ASP A 3 11.36 -11.28 -20.96
C ASP A 3 12.82 -10.94 -20.66
N GLY A 4 13.74 -11.53 -21.42
CA GLY A 4 15.18 -11.28 -21.29
C GLY A 4 15.52 -9.80 -21.47
N GLY A 5 16.41 -9.27 -20.62
CA GLY A 5 16.86 -7.89 -20.67
C GLY A 5 17.93 -7.62 -19.61
N SER A 6 18.45 -6.39 -19.60
CA SER A 6 19.38 -5.93 -18.57
C SER A 6 18.86 -4.66 -17.92
N MET A 7 19.03 -4.57 -16.60
CA MET A 7 18.76 -3.37 -15.82
C MET A 7 19.92 -3.16 -14.85
N SER A 8 20.42 -1.94 -14.76
CA SER A 8 21.36 -1.52 -13.72
C SER A 8 20.91 -0.18 -13.17
N TRP A 9 21.26 0.13 -11.94
CA TRP A 9 20.86 1.37 -11.30
C TRP A 9 21.95 1.84 -10.35
N ASP A 10 22.06 3.16 -10.23
CA ASP A 10 22.82 3.85 -9.20
C ASP A 10 21.85 4.82 -8.53
N LEU A 11 21.22 4.35 -7.46
CA LEU A 11 20.16 5.07 -6.77
C LEU A 11 20.52 5.24 -5.31
N TYR A 12 20.30 6.45 -4.80
CA TYR A 12 20.20 6.70 -3.37
C TYR A 12 18.74 6.89 -2.96
N ILE A 13 18.48 6.63 -1.69
CA ILE A 13 17.15 6.75 -1.10
C ILE A 13 17.23 7.56 0.20
N ASP A 14 16.37 8.57 0.30
CA ASP A 14 16.05 9.31 1.52
C ASP A 14 14.65 8.88 1.99
N LYS A 15 14.59 8.06 3.05
CA LYS A 15 13.33 7.56 3.62
C LYS A 15 12.79 8.59 4.61
N GLN A 16 11.65 9.20 4.28
CA GLN A 16 11.10 10.37 4.99
C GLN A 16 10.00 10.00 5.98
N ILE A 17 9.13 9.05 5.60
CA ILE A 17 8.02 8.57 6.44
C ILE A 17 8.01 7.05 6.42
N ALA A 18 7.99 6.43 7.61
CA ALA A 18 7.94 4.98 7.80
C ALA A 18 6.58 4.52 8.35
N PHE A 19 6.23 3.28 8.08
CA PHE A 19 5.13 2.56 8.72
C PHE A 19 5.62 1.26 9.35
N ASN A 20 5.62 1.23 10.68
CA ASN A 20 6.06 0.08 11.45
C ASN A 20 4.85 -0.77 11.85
N VAL A 21 4.74 -1.97 11.29
CA VAL A 21 3.65 -2.93 11.56
C VAL A 21 3.66 -3.51 13.00
N GLY A 22 4.67 -3.18 13.80
CA GLY A 22 4.73 -3.47 15.23
C GLY A 22 5.14 -4.91 15.55
N ILE A 23 4.55 -5.47 16.60
CA ILE A 23 4.93 -6.79 17.14
C ILE A 23 4.74 -7.95 16.14
N GLY A 24 3.91 -7.77 15.11
CA GLY A 24 3.71 -8.78 14.06
C GLY A 24 4.98 -9.14 13.27
N THR A 25 6.00 -8.28 13.33
CA THR A 25 7.33 -8.53 12.73
C THR A 25 8.42 -8.85 13.75
N ASP A 26 8.09 -8.96 15.04
CA ASP A 26 9.03 -9.38 16.08
C ASP A 26 9.53 -10.81 15.81
N LYS A 27 10.82 -11.06 16.04
CA LYS A 27 11.44 -12.37 15.77
C LYS A 27 10.77 -13.49 16.54
N ALA A 28 10.48 -13.30 17.83
CA ALA A 28 9.86 -14.33 18.67
C ALA A 28 8.43 -14.63 18.21
N ILE A 29 7.66 -13.59 17.83
CA ILE A 29 6.30 -13.78 17.32
C ILE A 29 6.32 -14.44 15.94
N ARG A 30 7.21 -14.02 15.04
CA ARG A 30 7.33 -14.60 13.70
C ARG A 30 7.69 -16.09 13.75
N ASP A 31 8.67 -16.45 14.58
CA ASP A 31 9.18 -17.82 14.68
C ASP A 31 8.12 -18.76 15.31
N VAL A 32 7.22 -18.22 16.15
CA VAL A 32 6.10 -18.97 16.77
C VAL A 32 4.84 -19.00 15.87
N ALA A 33 4.47 -17.87 15.27
CA ALA A 33 3.23 -17.72 14.50
C ALA A 33 3.32 -18.31 13.09
N LYS A 34 4.53 -18.60 12.59
CA LYS A 34 4.79 -19.18 11.26
C LYS A 34 4.05 -18.40 10.16
N TYR A 35 4.14 -17.08 10.19
CA TYR A 35 3.55 -16.24 9.14
C TYR A 35 4.19 -16.58 7.79
N GLU A 36 3.37 -16.83 6.78
CA GLU A 36 3.85 -17.12 5.42
C GLU A 36 4.46 -15.89 4.74
N MET A 37 4.04 -14.69 5.15
CA MET A 37 4.54 -13.41 4.65
C MET A 37 4.60 -12.40 5.80
N ALA A 38 5.73 -11.70 5.88
CA ALA A 38 5.91 -10.54 6.73
C ALA A 38 6.29 -9.33 5.85
N TRP A 39 5.80 -8.17 6.26
CA TRP A 39 5.89 -6.93 5.51
C TRP A 39 6.27 -5.79 6.43
N HIS A 40 7.23 -4.98 6.00
CA HIS A 40 7.64 -3.77 6.70
C HIS A 40 7.91 -2.64 5.72
N ALA A 41 7.22 -1.50 5.88
CA ALA A 41 7.33 -0.36 5.00
C ALA A 41 8.15 0.76 5.66
N GLU A 42 9.49 0.67 5.55
CA GLU A 42 10.41 1.66 6.14
C GLU A 42 10.37 3.02 5.45
N GLY A 43 9.80 3.11 4.25
CA GLY A 43 9.76 4.33 3.47
C GLY A 43 8.47 4.46 2.67
N ILE A 44 7.31 4.61 3.34
CA ILE A 44 6.02 4.91 2.68
C ILE A 44 6.03 6.27 1.96
N LYS A 45 6.94 7.15 2.37
CA LYS A 45 7.40 8.30 1.60
C LYS A 45 8.91 8.28 1.51
N SER A 46 9.43 8.19 0.30
CA SER A 46 10.87 8.22 0.06
C SER A 46 11.20 9.10 -1.13
N ALA A 47 12.26 9.89 -1.00
CA ALA A 47 12.85 10.60 -2.11
C ALA A 47 14.00 9.77 -2.70
N PHE A 48 13.95 9.53 -4.01
CA PHE A 48 15.00 8.81 -4.73
C PHE A 48 15.75 9.78 -5.64
N GLY A 49 17.04 9.53 -5.83
CA GLY A 49 17.80 10.20 -6.86
C GLY A 49 18.90 9.32 -7.44
N GLY A 50 19.39 9.69 -8.63
CA GLY A 50 20.42 8.96 -9.36
C GLY A 50 19.96 8.55 -10.75
N SER A 51 20.36 7.36 -11.22
CA SER A 51 19.98 6.88 -12.55
C SER A 51 19.60 5.41 -12.59
N VAL A 52 18.73 5.08 -13.54
CA VAL A 52 18.33 3.73 -13.90
C VAL A 52 18.63 3.53 -15.37
N LYS A 53 19.36 2.47 -15.71
CA LYS A 53 19.60 2.03 -17.08
C LYS A 53 18.81 0.75 -17.35
N LEU A 54 17.89 0.81 -18.31
CA LEU A 54 17.11 -0.32 -18.78
C LEU A 54 17.49 -0.60 -20.24
N GLY A 55 18.24 -1.69 -20.46
CA GLY A 55 18.90 -1.98 -21.73
C GLY A 55 19.81 -0.83 -22.16
N ASN A 56 19.45 -0.18 -23.27
CA ASN A 56 20.20 0.96 -23.83
C ASN A 56 19.62 2.33 -23.45
N LYS A 57 18.55 2.37 -22.64
CA LYS A 57 17.91 3.62 -22.21
C LYS A 57 18.33 3.97 -20.79
N GLU A 58 18.71 5.21 -20.58
CA GLU A 58 19.02 5.77 -19.26
C GLU A 58 17.91 6.73 -18.82
N TYR A 59 17.53 6.63 -17.55
CA TYR A 59 16.50 7.42 -16.90
C TYR A 59 17.12 8.11 -15.70
N VAL A 60 16.94 9.42 -15.59
CA VAL A 60 17.34 10.21 -14.42
C VAL A 60 16.20 10.22 -13.43
N VAL A 61 16.50 9.89 -12.18
CA VAL A 61 15.57 9.98 -11.05
C VAL A 61 15.94 11.21 -10.23
N ARG A 62 14.97 12.10 -9.98
CA ARG A 62 15.18 13.31 -9.18
C ARG A 62 14.34 13.25 -7.91
N PRO A 63 14.89 13.68 -6.76
CA PRO A 63 14.13 13.76 -5.51
C PRO A 63 12.86 14.61 -5.63
N ASP A 64 12.92 15.70 -6.41
CA ASP A 64 11.87 16.73 -6.46
C ASP A 64 10.59 16.30 -7.18
N ASP A 65 10.67 15.29 -8.06
CA ASP A 65 9.54 14.79 -8.85
C ASP A 65 9.32 13.28 -8.73
N CYS A 66 9.90 12.67 -7.70
CA CYS A 66 9.68 11.27 -7.39
C CYS A 66 8.55 11.07 -6.36
N TYR A 67 7.85 9.94 -6.51
CA TYR A 67 6.81 9.50 -5.59
C TYR A 67 7.19 8.16 -4.98
N GLY A 68 8.36 8.13 -4.35
CA GLY A 68 9.04 6.91 -3.99
C GLY A 68 8.43 6.17 -2.81
N TYR A 69 8.55 4.84 -2.86
CA TYR A 69 8.16 3.89 -1.84
C TYR A 69 9.27 2.87 -1.63
N ALA A 70 9.50 2.46 -0.39
CA ALA A 70 10.46 1.41 -0.04
C ALA A 70 9.95 0.54 1.10
N ASP A 71 9.90 -0.76 0.83
CA ASP A 71 9.54 -1.77 1.80
C ASP A 71 10.44 -3.00 1.73
N LYS A 72 10.14 -3.92 2.64
CA LYS A 72 10.74 -5.23 2.70
C LYS A 72 9.64 -6.26 2.92
N ASN A 73 9.58 -7.22 2.01
CA ASN A 73 8.77 -8.42 2.11
C ASN A 73 9.68 -9.62 2.32
N TRP A 74 9.32 -10.53 3.23
CA TRP A 74 10.02 -11.80 3.41
C TRP A 74 9.06 -12.87 3.90
N GLY A 75 9.35 -14.14 3.61
CA GLY A 75 8.47 -15.25 3.93
C GLY A 75 8.64 -16.42 2.97
N SER A 76 7.69 -17.35 3.01
CA SER A 76 7.66 -18.56 2.18
C SER A 76 6.64 -18.51 1.05
N SER A 77 5.61 -17.64 1.15
CA SER A 77 4.57 -17.50 0.13
C SER A 77 3.91 -16.11 0.17
N TYR A 78 3.10 -15.80 -0.83
CA TYR A 78 2.24 -14.62 -0.86
C TYR A 78 0.88 -14.93 -0.23
N THR A 79 0.20 -13.88 0.20
CA THR A 79 -1.20 -13.97 0.63
C THR A 79 -2.15 -13.90 -0.56
N THR A 80 -3.27 -14.62 -0.49
CA THR A 80 -4.27 -14.70 -1.55
C THR A 80 -5.67 -14.36 -1.01
N PRO A 81 -6.30 -13.26 -1.48
CA PRO A 81 -5.78 -12.30 -2.46
C PRO A 81 -4.58 -11.50 -1.92
N TRP A 82 -3.74 -11.01 -2.83
CA TRP A 82 -2.79 -9.94 -2.56
C TRP A 82 -3.41 -8.61 -2.98
N VAL A 83 -3.38 -7.64 -2.08
CA VAL A 83 -3.74 -6.25 -2.35
C VAL A 83 -2.61 -5.39 -1.83
N TRP A 84 -2.11 -4.47 -2.66
CA TRP A 84 -1.19 -3.43 -2.21
C TRP A 84 -1.49 -2.10 -2.91
N LEU A 85 -1.46 -1.01 -2.15
CA LEU A 85 -1.62 0.36 -2.65
C LEU A 85 -0.66 1.28 -1.90
N SER A 86 0.03 2.18 -2.60
CA SER A 86 0.81 3.24 -1.95
C SER A 86 0.91 4.49 -2.81
N SER A 87 0.82 5.66 -2.18
CA SER A 87 1.14 6.93 -2.83
C SER A 87 1.52 7.99 -1.82
N ASN A 88 2.35 8.93 -2.27
CA ASN A 88 2.64 10.19 -1.63
C ASN A 88 2.42 11.39 -2.59
N ASN A 89 1.84 11.15 -3.77
CA ASN A 89 1.37 12.21 -4.66
C ASN A 89 -0.09 12.53 -4.36
N LEU A 90 -0.28 13.41 -3.37
CA LEU A 90 -1.57 13.64 -2.75
C LEU A 90 -1.93 15.12 -2.83
N TYR A 91 -3.17 15.41 -3.20
CA TYR A 91 -3.68 16.77 -3.31
C TYR A 91 -4.99 16.91 -2.53
N SER A 92 -5.02 17.82 -1.56
CA SER A 92 -6.20 18.10 -0.75
C SER A 92 -7.18 18.98 -1.50
N ARG A 93 -8.41 18.50 -1.68
CA ARG A 93 -9.50 19.29 -2.27
C ARG A 93 -10.06 20.33 -1.30
N ILE A 94 -9.92 20.13 0.01
CA ILE A 94 -10.39 21.10 1.00
C ILE A 94 -9.44 22.29 1.09
N SER A 95 -8.13 22.05 1.19
CA SER A 95 -7.14 23.13 1.27
C SER A 95 -6.72 23.69 -0.10
N GLY A 96 -6.96 22.94 -1.18
CA GLY A 96 -6.52 23.31 -2.54
C GLY A 96 -5.00 23.25 -2.71
N LYS A 97 -4.32 22.36 -1.98
CA LYS A 97 -2.86 22.26 -1.97
C LYS A 97 -2.40 20.82 -2.10
N LYS A 98 -1.21 20.66 -2.68
CA LYS A 98 -0.45 19.42 -2.58
C LYS A 98 -0.08 19.17 -1.12
N LEU A 99 -0.19 17.92 -0.68
CA LEU A 99 0.14 17.50 0.67
C LEU A 99 1.62 17.12 0.74
N GLU A 100 2.42 17.95 1.40
CA GLU A 100 3.88 17.81 1.42
C GLU A 100 4.38 16.88 2.52
N ASN A 101 3.63 16.71 3.60
CA ASN A 101 3.97 15.80 4.69
C ASN A 101 2.92 14.70 4.81
N SER A 102 2.59 14.06 3.68
CA SER A 102 1.58 13.01 3.63
C SER A 102 1.98 11.84 2.74
N ALA A 103 1.53 10.64 3.11
CA ALA A 103 1.66 9.41 2.35
C ALA A 103 0.72 8.34 2.89
N PHE A 104 0.37 7.35 2.07
CA PHE A 104 -0.35 6.17 2.54
C PHE A 104 0.20 4.88 1.98
N VAL A 105 -0.07 3.81 2.71
CA VAL A 105 0.18 2.44 2.28
C VAL A 105 -0.95 1.55 2.78
N ILE A 106 -1.40 0.62 1.95
CA ILE A 106 -2.36 -0.43 2.30
C ILE A 106 -1.82 -1.73 1.71
N GLY A 107 -1.81 -2.81 2.48
CA GLY A 107 -1.26 -4.08 2.03
C GLY A 107 -1.79 -5.29 2.78
N GLY A 108 -1.82 -6.44 2.11
CA GLY A 108 -2.19 -7.73 2.69
C GLY A 108 -3.31 -8.44 1.93
N GLY A 109 -4.19 -9.13 2.65
CA GLY A 109 -5.39 -9.75 2.10
C GLY A 109 -5.90 -10.88 2.97
N ARG A 110 -5.25 -12.04 2.93
CA ARG A 110 -5.59 -13.23 3.72
C ARG A 110 -4.34 -13.83 4.38
N PRO A 111 -3.78 -13.19 5.42
CA PRO A 111 -2.59 -13.70 6.08
C PRO A 111 -2.83 -15.11 6.64
N LYS A 112 -1.83 -15.98 6.48
CA LYS A 112 -1.80 -17.32 7.06
C LYS A 112 -0.81 -17.38 8.20
N ALA A 113 -1.23 -17.97 9.32
CA ALA A 113 -0.43 -18.21 10.51
C ALA A 113 -0.65 -19.65 10.98
N GLY A 114 0.23 -20.56 10.54
CA GLY A 114 0.03 -22.00 10.74
C GLY A 114 -1.31 -22.49 10.16
N PRO A 115 -2.20 -23.13 10.93
CA PRO A 115 -3.50 -23.60 10.43
C PRO A 115 -4.58 -22.50 10.35
N LEU A 116 -4.29 -21.28 10.81
CA LEU A 116 -5.26 -20.18 10.84
C LEU A 116 -5.11 -19.30 9.59
N GLU A 117 -6.18 -19.19 8.81
CA GLU A 117 -6.32 -18.19 7.74
C GLU A 117 -7.24 -17.08 8.25
N ILE A 118 -6.79 -15.83 8.15
CA ILE A 118 -7.60 -14.70 8.60
C ILE A 118 -8.06 -13.93 7.37
N ASP A 119 -9.33 -14.10 7.02
CA ASP A 119 -9.90 -13.51 5.83
C ASP A 119 -9.97 -11.98 5.91
N ASN A 120 -9.68 -11.35 4.77
CA ASN A 120 -9.89 -9.93 4.50
C ASN A 120 -9.17 -8.95 5.44
N GLN A 121 -7.96 -9.31 5.88
CA GLN A 121 -7.12 -8.46 6.72
C GLN A 121 -6.11 -7.68 5.88
N LEU A 122 -6.39 -6.39 5.68
CA LEU A 122 -5.41 -5.42 5.20
C LEU A 122 -4.85 -4.61 6.36
N LEU A 123 -3.53 -4.45 6.37
CA LEU A 123 -2.86 -3.42 7.12
C LEU A 123 -2.95 -2.11 6.32
N GLY A 124 -3.15 -0.99 7.00
CA GLY A 124 -3.09 0.32 6.37
C GLY A 124 -2.55 1.38 7.29
N ALA A 125 -1.84 2.33 6.69
CA ALA A 125 -1.42 3.56 7.35
C ALA A 125 -1.60 4.73 6.41
N PHE A 126 -2.08 5.84 6.96
CA PHE A 126 -2.17 7.12 6.27
C PHE A 126 -1.52 8.18 7.16
N TRP A 127 -0.40 8.72 6.74
CA TRP A 127 0.22 9.88 7.36
C TRP A 127 -0.34 11.12 6.68
N TYR A 128 -1.06 11.96 7.43
CA TYR A 128 -1.74 13.15 6.92
C TYR A 128 -1.16 14.40 7.58
N GLU A 129 -0.33 15.14 6.86
CA GLU A 129 0.32 16.39 7.27
C GLU A 129 0.93 16.32 8.68
N GLY A 130 1.60 15.20 9.01
CA GLY A 130 2.21 14.97 10.32
C GLY A 130 1.35 14.18 11.31
N TYR A 131 0.10 13.84 10.95
CA TYR A 131 -0.81 13.08 11.81
C TYR A 131 -1.00 11.64 11.31
N PRO A 132 -0.71 10.61 12.14
CA PRO A 132 -0.83 9.21 11.72
C PRO A 132 -2.24 8.66 11.93
N TYR A 133 -2.79 8.05 10.88
CA TYR A 133 -3.91 7.12 10.96
C TYR A 133 -3.41 5.70 10.69
N GLU A 134 -3.69 4.77 11.59
CA GLU A 134 -3.25 3.38 11.47
C GLU A 134 -4.42 2.41 11.63
N PHE A 135 -4.44 1.40 10.76
CA PHE A 135 -5.38 0.28 10.77
C PHE A 135 -4.58 -1.01 10.75
N ASN A 136 -4.33 -1.55 11.93
CA ASN A 136 -3.46 -2.70 12.11
C ASN A 136 -4.15 -3.75 12.99
N PHE A 137 -4.60 -4.83 12.37
CA PHE A 137 -5.33 -5.91 13.05
C PHE A 137 -4.51 -6.62 14.13
N THR A 138 -3.18 -6.49 14.11
CA THR A 138 -2.33 -7.01 15.21
C THR A 138 -2.41 -6.14 16.47
N LYS A 139 -2.85 -4.88 16.35
CA LYS A 139 -3.12 -3.96 17.47
C LYS A 139 -4.60 -4.04 17.85
N ALA A 140 -5.05 -5.20 18.33
CA ALA A 140 -6.47 -5.49 18.59
C ALA A 140 -7.20 -4.44 19.46
N LEU A 141 -6.49 -3.78 20.40
CA LEU A 141 -7.04 -2.70 21.24
C LEU A 141 -7.50 -1.47 20.45
N THR A 142 -6.99 -1.27 19.23
CA THR A 142 -7.43 -0.18 18.32
C THR A 142 -8.74 -0.49 17.61
N LEU A 143 -9.25 -1.72 17.76
CA LEU A 143 -10.51 -2.21 17.16
C LEU A 143 -10.65 -1.89 15.66
N PRO A 144 -9.61 -2.17 14.84
CA PRO A 144 -9.65 -1.84 13.43
C PRO A 144 -10.62 -2.78 12.69
N LYS A 145 -11.29 -2.25 11.68
CA LYS A 145 -12.14 -2.98 10.75
C LYS A 145 -11.77 -2.60 9.34
N THR A 146 -11.64 -3.61 8.49
CA THR A 146 -11.35 -3.45 7.07
C THR A 146 -12.46 -4.09 6.25
N GLN A 147 -12.89 -3.39 5.22
CA GLN A 147 -13.70 -3.95 4.13
C GLN A 147 -13.02 -3.56 2.83
N PHE A 148 -12.80 -4.50 1.93
CA PHE A 148 -12.29 -4.18 0.61
C PHE A 148 -13.00 -4.96 -0.48
N ARG A 149 -12.95 -4.39 -1.68
CA ARG A 149 -13.39 -5.02 -2.92
C ARG A 149 -12.44 -4.59 -4.02
N VAL A 150 -11.90 -5.57 -4.72
CA VAL A 150 -11.18 -5.34 -5.97
C VAL A 150 -12.07 -5.77 -7.12
N VAL A 151 -12.11 -4.98 -8.19
CA VAL A 151 -12.84 -5.28 -9.42
C VAL A 151 -11.85 -5.30 -10.56
N GLU A 152 -11.55 -6.49 -11.06
CA GLU A 152 -10.81 -6.67 -12.30
C GLU A 152 -11.76 -6.46 -13.50
N GLY A 153 -11.83 -5.23 -13.99
CA GLY A 153 -12.60 -4.90 -15.18
C GLY A 153 -11.90 -5.28 -16.49
N LYS A 154 -12.57 -5.03 -17.62
CA LYS A 154 -12.01 -5.28 -18.95
C LYS A 154 -10.75 -4.43 -19.22
N ASN A 155 -10.79 -3.15 -18.90
CA ASN A 155 -9.75 -2.18 -19.27
C ASN A 155 -8.95 -1.63 -18.07
N LYS A 156 -9.42 -1.87 -16.84
CA LYS A 156 -8.81 -1.33 -15.62
C LYS A 156 -9.09 -2.24 -14.43
N VAL A 157 -8.21 -2.17 -13.43
CA VAL A 157 -8.43 -2.73 -12.11
C VAL A 157 -8.87 -1.61 -11.17
N THR A 158 -9.81 -1.86 -10.26
CA THR A 158 -10.32 -0.87 -9.31
C THR A 158 -10.33 -1.45 -7.90
N TRP A 159 -9.74 -0.75 -6.96
CA TRP A 159 -9.71 -1.07 -5.54
C TRP A 159 -10.63 -0.12 -4.80
N LYS A 160 -11.53 -0.65 -3.96
CA LYS A 160 -12.36 0.12 -3.03
C LYS A 160 -12.16 -0.44 -1.63
N ILE A 161 -11.65 0.39 -0.73
CA ILE A 161 -11.23 -0.02 0.60
C ILE A 161 -11.82 0.94 1.63
N ILE A 162 -12.36 0.39 2.71
CA ILE A 162 -12.80 1.12 3.90
C ILE A 162 -12.03 0.55 5.08
N GLN A 163 -11.25 1.40 5.74
CA GLN A 163 -10.60 1.05 7.00
C GLN A 163 -11.13 1.99 8.09
N GLN A 164 -11.51 1.44 9.23
CA GLN A 164 -12.07 2.23 10.33
C GLN A 164 -11.68 1.70 11.71
N THR A 165 -11.58 2.61 12.66
CA THR A 165 -11.58 2.36 14.10
C THR A 165 -12.87 2.96 14.69
N PRO A 166 -13.12 2.89 16.00
CA PRO A 166 -14.20 3.64 16.61
C PRO A 166 -14.11 5.16 16.38
N ALA A 167 -12.90 5.73 16.24
CA ALA A 167 -12.69 7.18 16.13
C ALA A 167 -12.46 7.68 14.70
N THR A 168 -11.94 6.84 13.81
CA THR A 168 -11.48 7.25 12.47
C THR A 168 -12.06 6.32 11.40
N LYS A 169 -12.33 6.86 10.22
CA LYS A 169 -12.71 6.09 9.03
C LYS A 169 -12.06 6.68 7.80
N ILE A 170 -11.35 5.85 7.05
CA ILE A 170 -10.74 6.21 5.77
C ILE A 170 -11.38 5.37 4.65
N TYR A 171 -11.82 6.06 3.61
CA TYR A 171 -12.27 5.47 2.36
C TYR A 171 -11.22 5.70 1.27
N THR A 172 -10.74 4.64 0.64
CA THR A 172 -9.77 4.69 -0.45
C THR A 172 -10.38 4.07 -1.70
N SER A 173 -10.34 4.78 -2.82
CA SER A 173 -10.72 4.26 -4.13
C SER A 173 -9.64 4.59 -5.15
N ILE A 174 -9.01 3.55 -5.69
CA ILE A 174 -7.94 3.67 -6.70
C ILE A 174 -8.36 2.88 -7.92
N GLU A 175 -7.96 3.36 -9.10
CA GLU A 175 -8.04 2.61 -10.35
C GLU A 175 -6.75 2.72 -11.14
N CYS A 176 -6.43 1.67 -11.90
CA CYS A 176 -5.27 1.63 -12.78
C CYS A 176 -5.66 1.01 -14.13
N PRO A 177 -5.37 1.67 -15.26
CA PRO A 177 -5.59 1.09 -16.59
C PRO A 177 -4.72 -0.15 -16.79
N LYS A 178 -5.31 -1.27 -17.20
CA LYS A 178 -4.56 -2.54 -17.43
C LYS A 178 -3.44 -2.40 -18.47
N LYS A 179 -3.59 -1.49 -19.43
CA LYS A 179 -2.57 -1.18 -20.45
C LYS A 179 -1.29 -0.55 -19.86
N GLU A 180 -1.36 -0.03 -18.64
CA GLU A 180 -0.24 0.58 -17.89
C GLU A 180 0.22 -0.33 -16.75
N MET A 181 -0.35 -1.53 -16.64
CA MET A 181 0.02 -2.53 -15.66
C MET A 181 0.82 -3.63 -16.33
N ILE A 182 1.69 -4.24 -15.54
CA ILE A 182 2.37 -5.48 -15.89
C ILE A 182 1.63 -6.61 -15.20
N ASN A 183 1.41 -7.71 -15.92
CA ASN A 183 0.97 -8.95 -15.30
C ASN A 183 2.21 -9.80 -15.04
N ASN A 184 2.63 -9.86 -13.78
CA ASN A 184 3.83 -10.56 -13.36
C ASN A 184 3.51 -12.04 -13.09
N ASN A 185 4.37 -12.92 -13.58
CA ASN A 185 4.44 -14.30 -13.11
C ASN A 185 5.36 -14.31 -11.89
N TYR A 186 4.79 -14.55 -10.72
CA TYR A 186 5.54 -14.55 -9.46
C TYR A 186 5.93 -15.98 -9.07
N GLU A 187 7.22 -16.20 -8.86
CA GLU A 187 7.79 -17.48 -8.42
C GLU A 187 8.09 -17.42 -6.92
N THR A 188 7.62 -18.41 -6.17
CA THR A 188 7.93 -18.53 -4.73
C THR A 188 9.42 -18.83 -4.52
N PRO A 189 9.95 -18.67 -3.29
CA PRO A 189 11.35 -19.01 -3.01
C PRO A 189 11.76 -20.46 -3.33
N ASN A 190 10.79 -21.37 -3.45
CA ASN A 190 11.02 -22.78 -3.80
C ASN A 190 10.99 -23.07 -5.30
N GLY A 191 10.66 -22.06 -6.12
CA GLY A 191 10.54 -22.20 -7.57
C GLY A 191 9.12 -22.47 -8.07
N ASP A 192 8.13 -22.55 -7.18
CA ASP A 192 6.75 -22.81 -7.55
C ASP A 192 6.07 -21.52 -8.02
N ILE A 193 5.36 -21.58 -9.15
CA ILE A 193 4.46 -20.52 -9.61
C ILE A 193 3.07 -20.82 -9.05
N LEU A 194 2.72 -20.15 -7.95
CA LEU A 194 1.45 -20.38 -7.25
C LEU A 194 0.35 -19.39 -7.67
N HIS A 195 0.73 -18.25 -8.26
CA HIS A 195 -0.19 -17.21 -8.70
C HIS A 195 0.06 -16.85 -10.16
N ASN A 196 -0.97 -16.97 -10.98
CA ASN A 196 -0.87 -16.82 -12.43
C ASN A 196 -1.28 -15.43 -12.90
N LYS A 197 -1.70 -14.56 -11.97
CA LYS A 197 -2.21 -13.22 -12.23
C LYS A 197 -1.83 -12.29 -11.10
N LEU A 198 -0.70 -11.60 -11.24
CA LEU A 198 -0.32 -10.51 -10.36
C LEU A 198 -0.24 -9.22 -11.18
N TRP A 199 -1.30 -8.44 -11.12
CA TRP A 199 -1.33 -7.11 -11.72
C TRP A 199 -0.49 -6.16 -10.87
N CYS A 200 0.54 -5.55 -11.46
CA CYS A 200 1.37 -4.52 -10.84
C CYS A 200 1.31 -3.23 -11.68
N GLY A 201 1.07 -2.10 -11.05
CA GLY A 201 1.04 -0.78 -11.69
C GLY A 201 1.67 0.30 -10.82
N GLY A 202 2.07 1.41 -11.45
CA GLY A 202 2.64 2.59 -10.79
C GLY A 202 1.95 3.90 -11.18
N THR A 203 0.87 3.83 -11.95
CA THR A 203 0.14 4.98 -12.49
C THR A 203 -1.30 5.05 -11.96
N GLY A 204 -1.59 4.35 -10.86
CA GLY A 204 -2.92 4.36 -10.27
C GLY A 204 -3.36 5.77 -9.89
N THR A 205 -4.64 6.06 -10.08
CA THR A 205 -5.24 7.35 -9.71
C THR A 205 -6.55 7.13 -8.95
N GLY A 206 -6.98 8.13 -8.19
CA GLY A 206 -8.24 8.05 -7.49
C GLY A 206 -8.31 9.01 -6.32
N TYR A 207 -8.84 8.53 -5.20
CA TYR A 207 -9.03 9.38 -4.04
C TYR A 207 -9.03 8.65 -2.70
N VAL A 208 -8.74 9.44 -1.66
CA VAL A 208 -8.90 9.08 -0.26
C VAL A 208 -9.81 10.09 0.42
N LYS A 209 -10.70 9.63 1.29
CA LYS A 209 -11.51 10.48 2.16
C LYS A 209 -11.27 10.11 3.60
N ILE A 210 -10.91 11.09 4.41
CA ILE A 210 -10.64 10.92 5.83
C ILE A 210 -11.83 11.45 6.61
N TYR A 211 -12.30 10.67 7.58
CA TYR A 211 -13.36 11.04 8.50
C TYR A 211 -12.94 10.76 9.93
N GLU A 212 -13.34 11.66 10.83
CA GLU A 212 -13.19 11.50 12.27
C GLU A 212 -14.54 11.61 12.95
N ARG A 213 -14.67 10.95 14.11
CA ARG A 213 -15.84 11.12 14.95
C ARG A 213 -15.77 12.44 15.71
N ALA A 214 -16.85 13.19 15.64
CA ALA A 214 -17.05 14.39 16.44
C ALA A 214 -18.42 14.33 17.12
N VAL A 215 -18.54 14.98 18.28
CA VAL A 215 -19.83 15.22 18.93
C VAL A 215 -20.35 16.55 18.45
N GLU A 216 -21.50 16.55 17.79
CA GLU A 216 -22.21 17.74 17.31
C GLU A 216 -23.69 17.57 17.71
N ASP A 217 -24.26 18.58 18.35
CA ASP A 217 -25.64 18.53 18.90
C ASP A 217 -25.96 17.27 19.73
N PHE A 218 -25.03 16.88 20.61
CA PHE A 218 -25.10 15.67 21.45
C PHE A 218 -25.21 14.34 20.67
N LYS A 219 -24.96 14.36 19.36
CA LYS A 219 -24.88 13.18 18.49
C LYS A 219 -23.46 12.94 18.06
N LEU A 220 -23.10 11.67 17.98
CA LEU A 220 -21.79 11.25 17.55
C LEU A 220 -21.81 11.01 16.04
N GLU A 221 -21.24 11.94 15.27
CA GLU A 221 -21.29 11.95 13.81
C GLU A 221 -19.89 11.82 13.18
N TRP A 222 -19.87 11.41 11.91
CA TRP A 222 -18.64 11.35 11.12
C TRP A 222 -18.44 12.69 10.40
N LYS A 223 -17.40 13.43 10.79
CA LYS A 223 -16.99 14.66 10.13
C LYS A 223 -15.88 14.36 9.13
N MET A 224 -16.00 14.90 7.91
CA MET A 224 -14.93 14.80 6.92
C MET A 224 -13.77 15.70 7.34
N VAL A 225 -12.58 15.12 7.42
CA VAL A 225 -11.31 15.83 7.64
C VAL A 225 -10.75 16.32 6.32
N ASP A 226 -10.71 15.46 5.30
CA ASP A 226 -10.27 15.82 3.96
C ASP A 226 -10.85 14.90 2.87
N TYR A 227 -10.84 15.41 1.65
CA TYR A 227 -11.00 14.69 0.40
C TYR A 227 -9.75 14.90 -0.44
N ILE A 228 -8.94 13.85 -0.56
CA ILE A 228 -7.61 13.85 -1.15
C ILE A 228 -7.67 13.17 -2.50
N GLU A 229 -7.18 13.84 -3.54
CA GLU A 229 -6.87 13.21 -4.82
C GLU A 229 -5.56 12.45 -4.73
N VAL A 230 -5.51 11.30 -5.38
CA VAL A 230 -4.34 10.43 -5.43
C VAL A 230 -3.89 10.29 -6.88
N ALA A 231 -2.60 10.50 -7.12
CA ALA A 231 -1.94 10.20 -8.38
C ALA A 231 -0.72 9.29 -8.15
N ASN A 232 -0.16 8.75 -9.23
CA ASN A 232 1.04 7.89 -9.22
C ASN A 232 1.01 6.81 -8.14
N CYS A 233 -0.17 6.23 -7.92
CA CYS A 233 -0.35 5.19 -6.92
C CYS A 233 0.30 3.91 -7.43
N GLY A 234 1.27 3.40 -6.66
CA GLY A 234 1.66 2.01 -6.74
C GLY A 234 0.45 1.15 -6.38
N CYS A 235 0.13 0.18 -7.23
CA CYS A 235 -1.04 -0.66 -7.03
C CYS A 235 -0.79 -2.09 -7.50
N GLU A 236 -1.11 -3.05 -6.64
CA GLU A 236 -1.00 -4.47 -6.94
C GLU A 236 -2.27 -5.22 -6.56
N TYR A 237 -2.58 -6.22 -7.38
CA TYR A 237 -3.65 -7.18 -7.11
C TYR A 237 -3.29 -8.54 -7.69
N GLY A 238 -3.37 -9.59 -6.87
CA GLY A 238 -3.21 -10.95 -7.36
C GLY A 238 -4.05 -11.97 -6.62
N GLU A 239 -4.48 -13.00 -7.34
CA GLU A 239 -5.18 -14.19 -6.83
C GLU A 239 -4.58 -15.47 -7.45
#